data_AF-A0A2V9RMR0-F1
#
_entry.id   AF-A0A2V9RMR0-F1
#
_cell.length_a   1.000
_cell.length_b   1.000
_cell.length_c   1.000
_cell.angle_alpha   90.00
_cell.angle_beta   90.00
_cell.angle_gamma   90.00
#
_symmetry.space_group_name_H-M   'P 1'
#
loop_
_entity.id
_entity.type
_entity.pdbx_description
1 polymer ?
#
loop_
_entity_poly.entity_id
_entity_poly.type
_entity_poly.pdbx_seq_one_letter_code
_entity_poly.pdbx_strand_id
1 'polypeptide(L)'
;MIDLMDYIAIMDYRTSAYGADGTIAQAVGELAYASQKGKQVFIGLETSELPDEDLLEFQGEPSAGLPQNPPAGPLVFVAPQAEAPRLYVVPSHQLATFERLVRQNGTDLKALLYWPVTKTISVPGNKLSFAKLGANLLFEAMDQAKHEMMAFPSFVGFAIHHYESYRELLNR
;
A
#
# COMPACT_ATOMS: atom_id res chain seq x y z
N MET A 1 -5.68 -15.84 15.12
CA MET A 1 -5.93 -14.47 15.62
C MET A 1 -7.38 -14.32 16.08
N ILE A 2 -8.36 -14.60 15.22
CA ILE A 2 -9.80 -14.52 15.55
C ILE A 2 -10.15 -15.20 16.87
N ASP A 3 -9.65 -16.41 17.17
CA ASP A 3 -9.96 -17.10 18.45
C ASP A 3 -9.54 -16.32 19.71
N LEU A 4 -8.52 -15.45 19.61
CA LEU A 4 -7.91 -14.76 20.74
C LEU A 4 -8.46 -13.35 20.99
N MET A 5 -9.21 -12.78 20.04
CA MET A 5 -9.68 -11.40 20.11
C MET A 5 -11.15 -11.31 20.51
N ASP A 6 -11.51 -10.29 21.28
CA ASP A 6 -12.89 -9.96 21.62
C ASP A 6 -13.57 -9.10 20.54
N TYR A 7 -12.77 -8.25 19.87
CA TYR A 7 -13.23 -7.34 18.82
C TYR A 7 -12.39 -7.55 17.56
N ILE A 8 -13.07 -7.61 16.41
CA ILE A 8 -12.44 -7.86 15.11
C ILE A 8 -12.90 -6.77 14.15
N ALA A 9 -11.93 -6.04 13.62
CA ALA A 9 -12.10 -5.19 12.45
C ALA A 9 -11.07 -5.60 11.40
N ILE A 10 -11.53 -5.92 10.19
CA ILE A 10 -10.65 -6.25 9.06
C ILE A 10 -10.43 -4.96 8.29
N MET A 11 -9.20 -4.46 8.25
CA MET A 11 -8.87 -3.26 7.49
C MET A 11 -8.79 -3.60 6.00
N ASP A 12 -9.95 -3.57 5.33
CA ASP A 12 -10.12 -3.98 3.95
C ASP A 12 -10.18 -2.74 3.05
N TYR A 13 -9.01 -2.11 2.90
CA TYR A 13 -8.81 -0.89 2.11
C TYR A 13 -8.99 -1.16 0.62
N ARG A 14 -10.24 -1.37 0.19
CA ARG A 14 -10.62 -1.56 -1.21
C ARG A 14 -11.75 -0.62 -1.55
N THR A 15 -11.68 -0.08 -2.75
CA THR A 15 -12.67 0.89 -3.25
C THR A 15 -13.73 0.28 -4.16
N SER A 16 -13.80 -1.05 -4.21
CA SER A 16 -14.85 -1.81 -4.91
C SER A 16 -15.27 -3.01 -4.08
N ALA A 17 -16.57 -3.30 -4.06
CA ALA A 17 -17.10 -4.46 -3.36
C ALA A 17 -16.72 -5.78 -4.04
N TYR A 18 -16.82 -5.83 -5.38
CA TYR A 18 -16.67 -7.04 -6.19
C TYR A 18 -15.29 -7.13 -6.87
N GLY A 19 -15.02 -8.31 -7.44
CA GLY A 19 -13.76 -8.61 -8.14
C GLY A 19 -12.76 -9.34 -7.26
N ALA A 20 -11.70 -9.88 -7.87
CA ALA A 20 -10.68 -10.66 -7.17
C ALA A 20 -9.91 -9.85 -6.10
N ASP A 21 -9.97 -8.52 -6.20
CA ASP A 21 -9.34 -7.58 -5.27
C ASP A 21 -10.39 -6.67 -4.59
N GLY A 22 -11.66 -7.08 -4.57
CA GLY A 22 -12.75 -6.34 -3.92
C GLY A 22 -12.94 -6.74 -2.46
N THR A 23 -13.62 -5.90 -1.70
CA THR A 23 -13.86 -6.08 -0.26
C THR A 23 -14.52 -7.42 0.08
N ILE A 24 -15.44 -7.91 -0.77
CA ILE A 24 -16.11 -9.19 -0.53
C ILE A 24 -15.10 -10.34 -0.61
N ALA A 25 -14.30 -10.39 -1.68
CA ALA A 25 -13.35 -11.47 -1.91
C ALA A 25 -12.30 -11.56 -0.80
N GLN A 26 -11.90 -10.42 -0.23
CA GLN A 26 -10.91 -10.35 0.85
C GLN A 26 -11.49 -10.73 2.22
N ALA A 27 -12.77 -10.44 2.50
CA ALA A 27 -13.35 -10.65 3.83
C ALA A 27 -14.10 -11.98 4.02
N VAL A 28 -14.52 -12.65 2.93
CA VAL A 28 -15.40 -13.85 3.01
C VAL A 28 -14.78 -14.98 3.84
N GLY A 29 -13.46 -15.21 3.75
CA GLY A 29 -12.79 -16.28 4.51
C GLY A 29 -12.85 -16.04 6.01
N GLU A 30 -12.55 -14.82 6.44
CA GLU A 30 -12.54 -14.37 7.82
C GLU A 30 -13.96 -14.30 8.39
N LEU A 31 -14.93 -13.83 7.61
CA LEU A 31 -16.35 -13.83 8.00
C LEU A 31 -16.88 -15.25 8.18
N ALA A 32 -16.58 -16.16 7.26
CA ALA A 32 -16.97 -17.57 7.39
C ALA A 32 -16.39 -18.20 8.67
N TYR A 33 -15.10 -17.94 8.95
CA TYR A 33 -14.46 -18.46 10.16
C TYR A 33 -15.00 -17.83 11.44
N ALA A 34 -15.19 -16.50 11.47
CA ALA A 34 -15.76 -15.79 12.61
C ALA A 34 -17.19 -16.25 12.91
N SER A 35 -17.98 -16.54 11.88
CA SER A 35 -19.34 -17.09 12.03
C SER A 35 -19.33 -18.44 12.75
N GLN A 36 -18.37 -19.32 12.44
CA GLN A 36 -18.21 -20.60 13.15
C GLN A 36 -17.82 -20.41 14.63
N LYS A 37 -17.17 -19.30 14.96
CA LYS A 37 -16.74 -18.95 16.32
C LYS A 37 -17.72 -18.08 17.08
N GLY A 38 -18.86 -17.72 16.46
CA GLY A 38 -19.83 -16.79 17.04
C GLY A 38 -19.27 -15.39 17.28
N LYS A 39 -18.27 -14.97 16.49
CA LYS A 39 -17.60 -13.66 16.64
C LYS A 39 -18.13 -12.65 15.63
N GLN A 40 -18.19 -11.40 16.06
CA GLN A 40 -18.61 -10.27 15.23
C GLN A 40 -17.41 -9.59 14.58
N VAL A 41 -17.60 -9.13 13.35
CA VAL A 41 -16.56 -8.55 12.50
C VAL A 41 -17.10 -7.28 11.84
N PHE A 42 -16.34 -6.20 11.99
CA PHE A 42 -16.49 -4.99 11.19
C PHE A 42 -15.56 -5.00 9.99
N ILE A 43 -16.01 -4.45 8.87
CA ILE A 43 -15.19 -4.25 7.67
C ILE A 43 -14.73 -2.80 7.61
N GLY A 44 -13.42 -2.60 7.74
CA GLY A 44 -12.77 -1.30 7.75
C GLY A 44 -12.58 -0.75 6.34
N LEU A 45 -13.03 0.49 6.11
CA LEU A 45 -12.84 1.23 4.86
C LEU A 45 -12.05 2.53 5.13
N GLU A 46 -11.27 2.96 4.13
CA GLU A 46 -10.44 4.17 4.20
C GLU A 46 -11.06 5.35 3.45
N THR A 47 -10.97 6.52 4.08
CA THR A 47 -11.47 7.80 3.56
C THR A 47 -10.42 8.91 3.58
N SER A 48 -9.26 8.67 4.19
CA SER A 48 -8.10 9.56 4.23
C SER A 48 -7.39 9.58 2.90
N GLU A 49 -6.86 10.73 2.50
CA GLU A 49 -6.07 10.79 1.28
C GLU A 49 -4.80 9.96 1.41
N LEU A 50 -4.65 8.98 0.51
CA LEU A 50 -3.45 8.17 0.40
C LEU A 50 -2.64 8.61 -0.83
N PRO A 51 -1.30 8.66 -0.71
CA PRO A 51 -0.44 8.91 -1.85
C PRO A 51 -0.55 7.76 -2.85
N ASP A 52 -0.17 8.05 -4.10
CA ASP A 52 0.17 6.99 -5.03
C ASP A 52 1.52 6.42 -4.62
N GLU A 53 1.66 5.11 -4.64
CA GLU A 53 2.88 4.41 -4.24
C GLU A 53 3.43 3.57 -5.40
N ASP A 54 4.75 3.40 -5.43
CA ASP A 54 5.42 2.47 -6.34
C ASP A 54 6.08 1.37 -5.52
N LEU A 55 5.67 0.13 -5.76
CA LEU A 55 6.35 -1.04 -5.23
C LEU A 55 7.47 -1.43 -6.19
N LEU A 56 8.70 -1.46 -5.67
CA LEU A 56 9.90 -1.80 -6.42
C LEU A 56 10.36 -3.20 -6.07
N GLU A 57 10.51 -4.03 -7.09
CA GLU A 57 11.11 -5.36 -6.98
C GLU A 57 12.56 -5.29 -7.47
N PHE A 58 13.47 -5.85 -6.68
CA PHE A 58 14.87 -6.05 -7.00
C PHE A 58 15.37 -7.26 -6.22
N GLN A 59 16.39 -7.96 -6.74
CA GLN A 59 16.84 -9.23 -6.17
C GLN A 59 18.33 -9.48 -6.41
N GLY A 60 18.89 -10.42 -5.64
CA GLY A 60 20.29 -10.84 -5.73
C GLY A 60 21.25 -9.97 -4.93
N GLU A 61 22.55 -10.23 -5.10
CA GLU A 61 23.62 -9.46 -4.45
C GLU A 61 23.75 -8.05 -5.08
N PRO A 62 24.02 -7.01 -4.29
CA PRO A 62 24.25 -5.68 -4.85
C PRO A 62 25.54 -5.63 -5.66
N SER A 63 25.54 -4.74 -6.65
CA SER A 63 26.77 -4.31 -7.33
C SER A 63 27.38 -3.11 -6.61
N ALA A 64 28.71 -3.04 -6.54
CA ALA A 64 29.41 -1.91 -5.95
C ALA A 64 29.61 -0.78 -6.98
N GLY A 65 29.51 0.47 -6.54
CA GLY A 65 29.83 1.62 -7.39
C GLY A 65 28.64 2.19 -8.14
N LEU A 66 28.93 2.67 -9.36
CA LEU A 66 27.94 3.12 -10.33
C LEU A 66 27.97 2.19 -11.55
N PRO A 67 26.82 1.91 -12.19
CA PRO A 67 26.79 1.11 -13.40
C PRO A 67 27.47 1.85 -14.56
N GLN A 68 28.35 1.16 -15.29
CA GLN A 68 28.95 1.69 -16.53
C GLN A 68 27.93 1.74 -17.68
N ASN A 69 27.09 0.70 -17.76
CA ASN A 69 26.00 0.58 -18.73
C ASN A 69 24.69 0.44 -17.97
N PRO A 70 24.04 1.54 -17.59
CA PRO A 70 22.83 1.48 -16.79
C PRO A 70 21.65 0.89 -17.59
N PRO A 71 20.76 0.14 -16.91
CA PRO A 71 19.52 -0.35 -17.53
C PRO A 71 18.57 0.80 -17.88
N ALA A 72 17.50 0.53 -18.62
CA ALA A 72 16.49 1.55 -18.90
C ALA A 72 15.68 1.94 -17.64
N GLY A 73 15.44 0.97 -16.76
CA GLY A 73 14.67 1.15 -15.51
C GLY A 73 15.43 1.88 -14.41
N PRO A 74 14.76 2.18 -13.28
CA PRO A 74 15.41 2.79 -12.13
C PRO A 74 16.38 1.82 -11.44
N LEU A 75 17.26 2.40 -10.63
CA LEU A 75 18.23 1.70 -9.80
C LEU A 75 17.97 2.07 -8.34
N VAL A 76 18.03 1.09 -7.45
CA VAL A 76 18.07 1.34 -6.00
C VAL A 76 19.52 1.43 -5.59
N PHE A 77 19.91 2.50 -4.90
CA PHE A 77 21.22 2.66 -4.29
C PHE A 77 21.11 2.69 -2.77
N VAL A 78 22.07 2.08 -2.10
CA VAL A 78 22.34 2.27 -0.69
C VAL A 78 23.69 2.98 -0.57
N ALA A 79 23.67 4.18 0.01
CA ALA A 79 24.86 4.97 0.27
C ALA A 79 25.18 4.95 1.77
N PRO A 80 26.41 4.57 2.17
CA PRO A 80 26.80 4.63 3.57
C PRO A 80 26.88 6.09 4.04
N GLN A 81 26.37 6.35 5.25
CA GLN A 81 26.57 7.63 5.95
C GLN A 81 26.92 7.37 7.42
N ALA A 82 27.42 8.41 8.09
CA ALA A 82 27.94 8.31 9.46
C ALA A 82 26.90 7.82 10.48
N GLU A 83 25.64 8.26 10.37
CA GLU A 83 24.57 7.86 11.29
C GLU A 83 23.80 6.63 10.81
N ALA A 84 23.32 6.67 9.56
CA ALA A 84 22.56 5.58 8.96
C ALA A 84 22.73 5.58 7.43
N PRO A 85 22.72 4.41 6.78
CA PRO A 85 22.73 4.35 5.32
C PRO A 85 21.49 5.02 4.73
N ARG A 86 21.65 5.69 3.59
CA ARG A 86 20.52 6.24 2.82
C ARG A 86 20.20 5.39 1.62
N LEU A 87 18.91 5.14 1.43
CA LEU A 87 18.38 4.49 0.24
C LEU A 87 17.92 5.55 -0.77
N TYR A 88 18.28 5.36 -2.04
CA TYR A 88 17.87 6.21 -3.15
C TYR A 88 17.26 5.35 -4.24
N VAL A 89 16.19 5.85 -4.86
CA VAL A 89 15.67 5.31 -6.12
C VAL A 89 16.02 6.31 -7.21
N VAL A 90 16.84 5.89 -8.15
CA VAL A 90 17.43 6.78 -9.16
C VAL A 90 17.00 6.30 -10.54
N PRO A 91 16.16 7.06 -11.26
CA PRO A 91 15.91 6.79 -12.67
C PRO A 91 17.23 6.82 -13.44
N SER A 92 17.45 5.88 -14.37
CA SER A 92 18.75 5.77 -15.04
C SER A 92 19.15 7.03 -15.82
N HIS A 93 18.19 7.80 -16.33
CA HIS A 93 18.45 9.10 -16.98
C HIS A 93 18.93 10.21 -16.01
N GLN A 94 18.84 9.98 -14.69
CA GLN A 94 19.26 10.93 -13.65
C GLN A 94 20.58 10.53 -12.95
N LEU A 95 21.24 9.44 -13.38
CA LEU A 95 22.46 8.95 -12.75
C LEU A 95 23.57 10.00 -12.64
N ALA A 96 23.78 10.81 -13.68
CA ALA A 96 24.78 11.87 -13.67
C ALA A 96 24.47 12.97 -12.62
N THR A 97 23.19 13.23 -12.37
CA THR A 97 22.77 14.17 -11.32
C THR A 97 22.92 13.54 -9.93
N PHE A 98 22.57 12.26 -9.79
CA PHE A 98 22.79 11.51 -8.56
C PHE A 98 24.28 11.42 -8.19
N GLU A 99 25.16 11.13 -9.15
CA GLU A 99 26.61 11.10 -8.91
C GLU A 99 27.11 12.43 -8.32
N ARG A 100 26.68 13.57 -8.88
CA ARG A 100 27.03 14.90 -8.36
C ARG A 100 26.55 15.11 -6.93
N LEU A 101 25.30 14.73 -6.63
CA LEU A 101 24.73 14.83 -5.29
C LEU A 101 25.53 14.01 -4.27
N VAL A 102 25.85 12.77 -4.59
CA VAL A 102 26.57 11.84 -3.71
C VAL A 102 27.98 12.33 -3.44
N ARG A 103 28.69 12.83 -4.46
CA ARG A 103 30.01 13.45 -4.31
C ARG A 103 29.97 14.71 -3.45
N GLN A 104 28.97 15.56 -3.62
CA GLN A 104 28.77 16.76 -2.80
C GLN A 104 28.56 16.42 -1.32
N ASN A 105 27.91 15.30 -1.04
CA ASN A 105 27.72 14.78 0.31
C ASN A 105 28.96 14.03 0.86
N GLY A 106 30.08 14.03 0.14
CA GLY A 106 31.34 13.41 0.58
C GLY A 106 31.33 11.88 0.59
N THR A 107 30.37 11.24 -0.08
CA THR A 107 30.30 9.78 -0.15
C THR A 107 31.27 9.24 -1.21
N ASP A 108 32.08 8.24 -0.85
CA ASP A 108 32.89 7.49 -1.82
C ASP A 108 31.97 6.67 -2.73
N LEU A 109 32.06 6.92 -4.04
CA LEU A 109 31.26 6.21 -5.03
C LEU A 109 31.49 4.70 -4.98
N LYS A 110 32.72 4.24 -4.68
CA LYS A 110 33.02 2.81 -4.60
C LYS A 110 32.32 2.11 -3.44
N ALA A 111 31.90 2.88 -2.44
CA ALA A 111 31.17 2.39 -1.28
C ALA A 111 29.65 2.31 -1.51
N LEU A 112 29.15 2.79 -2.65
CA LEU A 112 27.75 2.61 -3.04
C LEU A 112 27.47 1.14 -3.33
N LEU A 113 26.29 0.68 -2.91
CA LEU A 113 25.70 -0.59 -3.31
C LEU A 113 24.46 -0.31 -4.15
N TYR A 114 24.25 -1.06 -5.23
CA TYR A 114 23.09 -0.85 -6.09
C TYR A 114 22.47 -2.13 -6.66
N TRP A 115 21.18 -2.02 -6.97
CA TRP A 115 20.40 -3.02 -7.71
C TRP A 115 19.62 -2.37 -8.84
N PRO A 116 19.60 -2.97 -10.05
CA PRO A 116 18.56 -2.71 -11.04
C PRO A 116 17.19 -3.09 -10.49
N VAL A 117 16.21 -2.19 -10.61
CA VAL A 117 14.81 -2.55 -10.36
C VAL A 117 14.34 -3.45 -11.51
N THR A 118 13.83 -4.62 -11.16
CA THR A 118 13.30 -5.60 -12.12
C THR A 118 11.84 -5.34 -12.45
N LYS A 119 11.09 -4.80 -11.50
CA LYS A 119 9.67 -4.48 -11.67
C LYS A 119 9.28 -3.28 -10.84
N THR A 120 8.47 -2.41 -11.42
CA THR A 120 7.77 -1.33 -10.71
C THR A 120 6.27 -1.58 -10.85
N ILE A 121 5.57 -1.63 -9.73
CA ILE A 121 4.11 -1.73 -9.70
C ILE A 121 3.59 -0.42 -9.10
N SER A 122 2.88 0.36 -9.93
CA SER A 122 2.19 1.54 -9.44
C SER A 122 0.90 1.13 -8.74
N VAL A 123 0.72 1.61 -7.52
CA VAL A 123 -0.44 1.38 -6.67
C VAL A 123 -1.08 2.75 -6.42
N PRO A 124 -2.13 3.09 -7.18
CA PRO A 124 -2.86 4.34 -6.98
C PRO A 124 -3.51 4.38 -5.59
N GLY A 125 -3.40 5.50 -4.89
CA GLY A 125 -4.00 5.65 -3.55
C GLY A 125 -5.53 5.50 -3.56
N ASN A 126 -6.18 5.84 -4.69
CA ASN A 126 -7.63 5.69 -4.89
C ASN A 126 -8.08 4.22 -5.08
N LYS A 127 -7.15 3.27 -5.19
CA LYS A 127 -7.46 1.84 -5.11
C LYS A 127 -7.76 1.41 -3.68
N LEU A 128 -7.21 2.15 -2.72
CA LEU A 128 -7.24 1.83 -1.29
C LEU A 128 -8.15 2.75 -0.49
N SER A 129 -8.37 3.99 -0.96
CA SER A 129 -9.14 5.01 -0.26
C SER A 129 -10.20 5.69 -1.12
N PHE A 130 -11.35 5.98 -0.51
CA PHE A 130 -12.43 6.75 -1.13
C PHE A 130 -12.21 8.28 -1.14
N ALA A 131 -11.11 8.77 -0.55
CA ALA A 131 -10.83 10.21 -0.41
C ALA A 131 -10.96 11.01 -1.72
N LYS A 132 -10.50 10.43 -2.84
CA LYS A 132 -10.53 11.03 -4.19
C LYS A 132 -11.73 10.56 -5.03
N LEU A 133 -12.49 9.58 -4.54
CA LEU A 133 -13.62 8.97 -5.26
C LEU A 133 -14.97 9.57 -4.86
N GLY A 134 -15.08 10.07 -3.63
CA GLY A 134 -16.29 10.72 -3.11
C GLY A 134 -17.23 9.77 -2.35
N ALA A 135 -18.17 10.37 -1.62
CA ALA A 135 -19.10 9.65 -0.75
C ALA A 135 -20.05 8.70 -1.50
N ASN A 136 -20.48 9.07 -2.72
CA ASN A 136 -21.39 8.24 -3.50
C ASN A 136 -20.81 6.86 -3.80
N LEU A 137 -19.55 6.80 -4.23
CA LEU A 137 -18.87 5.53 -4.50
C LEU A 137 -18.60 4.73 -3.22
N LEU A 138 -18.30 5.41 -2.11
CA LEU A 138 -18.21 4.75 -0.80
C LEU A 138 -19.52 4.05 -0.44
N PHE A 139 -20.66 4.76 -0.56
CA PHE A 139 -21.96 4.20 -0.23
C PHE A 139 -22.38 3.08 -1.16
N GLU A 140 -22.10 3.20 -2.46
CA GLU A 140 -22.35 2.14 -3.42
C GLU A 140 -21.56 0.88 -3.06
N ALA A 141 -20.26 1.00 -2.77
CA ALA A 141 -19.44 -0.13 -2.35
C ALA A 141 -19.93 -0.75 -1.02
N MET A 142 -20.33 0.08 -0.05
CA MET A 142 -20.89 -0.40 1.22
C MET A 142 -22.21 -1.15 1.01
N ASP A 143 -23.11 -0.66 0.16
CA ASP A 143 -24.40 -1.30 -0.09
C ASP A 143 -24.22 -2.65 -0.80
N GLN A 144 -23.37 -2.68 -1.83
CA GLN A 144 -23.01 -3.90 -2.55
C GLN A 144 -22.34 -4.93 -1.64
N ALA A 145 -21.32 -4.53 -0.87
CA ALA A 145 -20.64 -5.42 0.05
C ALA A 145 -21.58 -5.93 1.15
N LYS A 146 -22.41 -5.05 1.71
CA LYS A 146 -23.41 -5.42 2.71
C LYS A 146 -24.38 -6.46 2.16
N HIS A 147 -24.88 -6.29 0.93
CA HIS A 147 -25.82 -7.22 0.32
C HIS A 147 -25.33 -8.67 0.38
N GLU A 148 -24.06 -8.89 0.02
CA GLU A 148 -23.43 -10.21 0.04
C GLU A 148 -23.03 -10.65 1.45
N MET A 149 -22.42 -9.75 2.23
CA MET A 149 -21.83 -10.08 3.54
C MET A 149 -22.88 -10.36 4.61
N MET A 150 -24.12 -9.87 4.47
CA MET A 150 -25.23 -10.21 5.38
C MET A 150 -25.56 -11.72 5.39
N ALA A 151 -25.08 -12.49 4.41
CA ALA A 151 -25.14 -13.95 4.46
C ALA A 151 -24.32 -14.56 5.62
N PHE A 152 -23.35 -13.81 6.16
CA PHE A 152 -22.50 -14.24 7.28
C PHE A 152 -22.98 -13.61 8.59
N PRO A 153 -23.44 -14.39 9.59
CA PRO A 153 -23.88 -13.87 10.89
C PRO A 153 -22.81 -13.06 11.64
N SER A 154 -21.53 -13.28 11.32
CA SER A 154 -20.42 -12.50 11.87
C SER A 154 -20.33 -11.08 11.34
N PHE A 155 -20.87 -10.77 10.16
CA PHE A 155 -20.82 -9.41 9.61
C PHE A 155 -21.78 -8.50 10.37
N VAL A 156 -21.25 -7.43 10.98
CA VAL A 156 -22.08 -6.49 11.76
C VAL A 156 -22.06 -5.06 11.24
N GLY A 157 -21.27 -4.78 10.21
CA GLY A 157 -21.24 -3.48 9.54
C GLY A 157 -19.83 -3.05 9.15
N PHE A 158 -19.69 -1.75 8.89
CA PHE A 158 -18.45 -1.15 8.46
C PHE A 158 -17.83 -0.31 9.58
N ALA A 159 -16.51 -0.28 9.62
CA ALA A 159 -15.72 0.68 10.37
C ALA A 159 -15.11 1.68 9.40
N ILE A 160 -15.08 2.95 9.77
CA ILE A 160 -14.38 3.98 9.02
C ILE A 160 -13.06 4.22 9.72
N HIS A 161 -11.94 4.06 9.00
CA HIS A 161 -10.61 4.11 9.59
C HIS A 161 -10.30 5.45 10.27
N HIS A 162 -10.76 6.55 9.68
CA HIS A 162 -10.50 7.89 10.19
C HIS A 162 -11.74 8.77 10.09
N TYR A 163 -12.18 9.29 11.24
CA TYR A 163 -13.45 10.01 11.34
C TYR A 163 -13.42 11.37 10.65
N GLU A 164 -12.34 12.13 10.80
CA GLU A 164 -12.28 13.50 10.25
C GLU A 164 -12.29 13.48 8.73
N SER A 165 -11.53 12.59 8.10
CA SER A 165 -11.52 12.43 6.64
C SER A 165 -12.87 11.96 6.09
N TYR A 166 -13.62 11.16 6.85
CA TYR A 166 -14.99 10.81 6.47
C TYR A 166 -15.93 12.01 6.54
N ARG A 167 -15.83 12.85 7.58
CA ARG A 167 -16.62 14.09 7.63
C ARG A 167 -16.29 15.01 6.46
N GLU A 168 -15.02 15.17 6.14
CA GLU A 168 -14.60 15.96 4.98
C GLU A 168 -15.16 15.37 3.68
N LEU A 169 -15.10 14.05 3.51
CA LEU A 169 -15.64 13.35 2.34
C LEU A 169 -17.15 13.59 2.15
N LEU A 170 -17.92 13.64 3.25
CA LEU A 170 -19.36 13.92 3.21
C LEU A 170 -19.71 15.37 2.87
N ASN A 171 -18.77 16.30 3.04
CA ASN A 171 -18.97 17.73 2.80
C ASN A 171 -18.46 18.19 1.41
N ARG A 172 -17.99 17.26 0.56
CA ARG A 172 -17.55 17.51 -0.82
C ARG A 172 -18.68 17.21 -1.80
#